data_AF-A0A8X6KEI3-F1
#
_entry.id   AF-A0A8X6KEI3-F1
#
_cell.length_a   1.000
_cell.length_b   1.000
_cell.length_c   1.000
_cell.angle_alpha   90.00
_cell.angle_beta   90.00
_cell.angle_gamma   90.00
#
_symmetry.space_group_name_H-M   'P 1'
#
loop_
_entity.id
_entity.type
_entity.pdbx_description
1 polymer ?
#
loop_
_entity_poly.entity_id
_entity_poly.type
_entity_poly.pdbx_seq_one_letter_code
_entity_poly.pdbx_strand_id
1 'polypeptide(L)'
;MEITRVEQSSYVKIAILRGRNEMECHSEFVKALGNNALPYRTLARWVGKFQQGRVSTRDDQRSGRPVGGRTNLTRAVIEQLIDEDRRWTLLELEMASGIEKRTTNASSCQLYMYCVVILLHREGHFALYTAVIN
;
A
#
# COMPACT_ATOMS: atom_id res chain seq x y z
N MET A 1 -26.58 10.14 16.86
CA MET A 1 -25.99 8.84 16.48
C MET A 1 -25.19 9.07 15.21
N GLU A 2 -23.89 8.83 15.23
CA GLU A 2 -23.05 8.94 14.02
C GLU A 2 -23.14 7.64 13.23
N ILE A 3 -23.39 7.73 11.92
CA ILE A 3 -23.40 6.57 11.03
C ILE A 3 -22.16 6.62 10.14
N THR A 4 -21.30 5.62 10.29
CA THR A 4 -20.09 5.42 9.52
C THR A 4 -20.38 5.01 8.08
N ARG A 5 -19.40 5.19 7.18
CA ARG A 5 -19.53 4.74 5.78
C ARG A 5 -19.76 3.24 5.64
N VAL A 6 -19.23 2.43 6.56
CA VAL A 6 -19.39 0.97 6.53
C VAL A 6 -20.83 0.59 6.86
N GLU A 7 -21.45 1.25 7.83
CA GLU A 7 -22.87 1.05 8.17
C GLU A 7 -23.77 1.46 7.01
N GLN A 8 -23.49 2.61 6.39
CA GLN A 8 -24.22 3.05 5.18
C GLN A 8 -24.09 2.04 4.03
N SER A 9 -22.88 1.52 3.77
CA SER A 9 -22.66 0.50 2.73
C SER A 9 -23.35 -0.84 3.05
N SER A 10 -23.48 -1.16 4.35
CA SER A 10 -24.20 -2.35 4.83
C SER A 10 -25.71 -2.21 4.63
N TYR A 11 -26.27 -1.02 4.88
CA TYR A 11 -27.66 -0.74 4.56
C TYR A 11 -27.94 -0.87 3.07
N VAL A 12 -27.09 -0.28 2.21
CA VAL A 12 -27.24 -0.37 0.73
C VAL A 12 -27.28 -1.83 0.29
N LYS A 13 -26.43 -2.69 0.85
CA LYS A 13 -26.43 -4.13 0.57
C LYS A 13 -27.78 -4.78 0.88
N ILE A 14 -28.35 -4.49 2.06
CA ILE A 14 -29.66 -5.02 2.48
C ILE A 14 -30.77 -4.45 1.59
N ALA A 15 -30.72 -3.16 1.24
CA ALA A 15 -31.71 -2.51 0.40
C ALA A 15 -31.81 -3.17 -1.00
N ILE A 16 -30.66 -3.46 -1.62
CA ILE A 16 -30.60 -4.16 -2.92
C ILE A 16 -31.15 -5.58 -2.81
N LEU A 17 -30.82 -6.32 -1.73
CA LEU A 17 -31.38 -7.65 -1.49
C LEU A 17 -32.91 -7.63 -1.36
N ARG A 18 -33.47 -6.51 -0.90
CA ARG A 18 -34.93 -6.29 -0.81
C ARG A 18 -35.55 -5.77 -2.11
N GLY A 19 -34.77 -5.62 -3.18
CA GLY A 19 -35.23 -5.12 -4.48
C GLY A 19 -35.51 -3.62 -4.52
N ARG A 20 -34.96 -2.83 -3.58
CA ARG A 20 -35.11 -1.36 -3.58
C ARG A 20 -34.29 -0.73 -4.71
N ASN A 21 -34.82 0.36 -5.27
CA ASN A 21 -34.12 1.13 -6.29
C ASN A 21 -33.02 2.01 -5.65
N GLU A 22 -31.92 2.24 -6.38
CA GLU A 22 -30.80 3.09 -5.95
C GLU A 22 -31.24 4.51 -5.59
N MET A 23 -32.13 5.09 -6.41
CA MET A 23 -32.66 6.44 -6.18
C MET A 23 -33.48 6.55 -4.89
N GLU A 24 -34.30 5.54 -4.61
CA GLU A 24 -35.08 5.47 -3.38
C GLU A 24 -34.15 5.37 -2.18
N CYS A 25 -33.17 4.47 -2.24
CA CYS A 25 -32.17 4.29 -1.18
C CYS A 25 -31.39 5.59 -0.91
N HIS A 26 -31.00 6.33 -1.97
CA HIS A 26 -30.34 7.63 -1.81
C HIS A 26 -31.26 8.67 -1.17
N SER A 27 -32.54 8.69 -1.55
CA SER A 27 -33.52 9.62 -0.94
C SER A 27 -33.71 9.35 0.55
N GLU A 28 -33.74 8.08 0.97
CA GLU A 28 -33.81 7.68 2.38
C GLU A 28 -32.56 8.12 3.15
N PHE A 29 -31.38 7.97 2.53
CA PHE A 29 -30.12 8.43 3.10
C PHE A 29 -30.08 9.92 3.32
N VAL A 30 -30.48 10.71 2.32
CA VAL A 30 -30.51 12.17 2.45
C VAL A 30 -31.53 12.60 3.52
N LYS A 31 -32.69 11.95 3.60
CA LYS A 31 -33.70 12.23 4.64
C LYS A 31 -33.21 11.91 6.05
N ALA A 32 -32.48 10.81 6.22
CA ALA A 32 -32.02 10.36 7.54
C ALA A 32 -30.71 11.02 8.00
N LEU A 33 -29.77 11.25 7.07
CA LEU A 33 -28.39 11.65 7.38
C LEU A 33 -28.00 13.03 6.85
N GLY A 34 -28.82 13.63 5.98
CA GLY A 34 -28.54 14.93 5.38
C GLY A 34 -27.15 14.97 4.74
N ASN A 35 -26.30 15.89 5.20
CA ASN A 35 -24.95 16.08 4.68
C ASN A 35 -23.99 14.92 4.98
N ASN A 36 -24.34 14.04 5.94
CA ASN A 36 -23.54 12.87 6.29
C ASN A 36 -23.87 11.64 5.42
N ALA A 37 -24.87 11.76 4.54
CA ALA A 37 -25.25 10.71 3.61
C ALA A 37 -24.15 10.42 2.58
N LEU A 38 -24.05 9.15 2.15
CA LEU A 38 -23.24 8.78 1.01
C LEU A 38 -23.72 9.54 -0.24
N PRO A 39 -22.81 10.20 -0.98
CA PRO A 39 -23.15 10.81 -2.25
C PRO A 39 -23.69 9.76 -3.22
N TYR A 40 -24.67 10.13 -4.05
CA TYR A 40 -25.29 9.26 -5.05
C TYR A 40 -24.27 8.41 -5.84
N ARG A 41 -23.20 9.05 -6.36
CA ARG A 41 -22.14 8.35 -7.11
C ARG A 41 -21.50 7.19 -6.36
N THR A 42 -21.35 7.33 -5.04
CA THR A 42 -20.72 6.33 -4.18
C THR A 42 -21.71 5.21 -3.89
N LEU A 43 -22.99 5.56 -3.68
CA LEU A 43 -24.08 4.59 -3.53
C LEU A 43 -24.22 3.72 -4.79
N ALA A 44 -24.27 4.32 -5.98
CA ALA A 44 -24.34 3.59 -7.25
C ALA A 44 -23.13 2.66 -7.45
N ARG A 45 -21.92 3.12 -7.07
CA ARG A 45 -20.71 2.27 -7.06
C ARG A 45 -20.85 1.06 -6.14
N TRP A 46 -21.43 1.24 -4.95
CA TRP A 46 -21.71 0.14 -4.04
C TRP A 46 -22.73 -0.83 -4.60
N VAL A 47 -23.79 -0.32 -5.22
CA VAL A 47 -24.83 -1.14 -5.84
C VAL A 47 -24.23 -2.02 -6.93
N GLY A 48 -23.45 -1.44 -7.85
CA GLY A 48 -22.77 -2.21 -8.89
C GLY A 48 -21.82 -3.27 -8.32
N LYS A 49 -21.07 -2.94 -7.26
CA LYS A 49 -20.20 -3.91 -6.56
C LYS A 49 -21.01 -5.08 -5.98
N PHE A 50 -22.15 -4.81 -5.34
CA PHE A 50 -22.98 -5.86 -4.75
C PHE A 50 -23.68 -6.72 -5.80
N GLN A 51 -24.13 -6.12 -6.90
CA GLN A 51 -24.67 -6.86 -8.05
C GLN A 51 -23.61 -7.77 -8.70
N GLN A 52 -22.34 -7.37 -8.69
CA GLN A 52 -21.20 -8.19 -9.12
C GLN A 52 -20.80 -9.30 -8.11
N GLY A 53 -21.59 -9.50 -7.04
CA GLY A 53 -21.36 -10.58 -6.07
C GLY A 53 -20.40 -10.23 -4.93
N ARG A 54 -20.01 -8.96 -4.76
CA ARG A 54 -19.18 -8.55 -3.63
C ARG A 54 -19.93 -8.77 -2.31
N VAL A 55 -19.26 -9.38 -1.32
CA VAL A 55 -19.84 -9.58 0.02
C VAL A 55 -19.39 -8.49 1.02
N SER A 56 -18.17 -7.97 0.88
CA SER A 56 -17.60 -6.98 1.80
C SER A 56 -18.25 -5.61 1.68
N THR A 57 -18.59 -5.01 2.83
CA THR A 57 -19.10 -3.63 2.98
C THR A 57 -18.01 -2.62 3.31
N ARG A 58 -16.76 -3.07 3.41
CA ARG A 58 -15.58 -2.22 3.58
C ARG A 58 -14.92 -1.94 2.24
N ASP A 59 -14.29 -0.78 2.13
CA ASP A 59 -13.44 -0.48 0.98
C ASP A 59 -12.33 -1.52 0.85
N ASP A 60 -11.92 -1.79 -0.38
CA ASP A 60 -10.74 -2.63 -0.62
C ASP A 60 -9.52 -1.93 -0.07
N GLN A 61 -8.56 -2.73 0.38
CA GLN A 61 -7.24 -2.21 0.69
C GLN A 61 -6.71 -1.53 -0.57
N ARG A 62 -6.40 -0.23 -0.45
CA ARG A 62 -5.87 0.53 -1.58
C ARG A 62 -4.58 -0.15 -2.01
N SER A 63 -4.50 -0.53 -3.28
CA SER A 63 -3.24 -0.91 -3.91
C SER A 63 -2.34 0.32 -3.86
N GLY A 64 -1.47 0.40 -2.85
CA GLY A 64 -0.37 1.35 -2.84
C GLY A 64 0.60 1.01 -3.96
N ARG A 65 1.55 1.93 -4.24
CA ARG A 65 2.68 1.61 -5.10
C ARG A 65 3.39 0.37 -4.53
N PRO A 66 3.64 -0.69 -5.32
CA PRO A 66 4.37 -1.84 -4.81
C PRO A 66 5.81 -1.41 -4.50
N VAL A 67 6.15 -1.29 -3.21
CA VAL A 67 7.50 -0.93 -2.75
C VAL A 67 8.36 -2.18 -2.48
N GLY A 68 7.76 -3.39 -2.41
CA GLY A 68 8.43 -4.52 -1.74
C GLY A 68 8.71 -5.79 -2.56
N GLY A 69 8.09 -5.99 -3.72
CA GLY A 69 8.18 -7.29 -4.42
C GLY A 69 9.56 -7.60 -5.00
N ARG A 70 10.17 -6.60 -5.65
CA ARG A 70 11.53 -6.71 -6.22
C ARG A 70 12.59 -6.47 -5.14
N THR A 71 12.32 -5.55 -4.21
CA THR A 71 13.24 -5.11 -3.15
C THR A 71 13.67 -6.24 -2.21
N ASN A 72 12.79 -7.20 -1.90
CA ASN A 72 13.14 -8.31 -1.00
C ASN A 72 14.06 -9.35 -1.66
N LEU A 73 13.78 -9.72 -2.92
CA LEU A 73 14.64 -10.64 -3.69
C LEU A 73 16.00 -9.99 -3.97
N THR A 74 15.97 -8.71 -4.35
CA THR A 74 17.18 -7.92 -4.56
C THR A 74 18.02 -7.79 -3.28
N ARG A 75 17.39 -7.59 -2.11
CA ARG A 75 18.10 -7.55 -0.83
C ARG A 75 18.84 -8.86 -0.55
N ALA A 76 18.17 -10.00 -0.70
CA ALA A 76 18.78 -11.30 -0.43
C ALA A 76 20.01 -11.56 -1.31
N VAL A 77 19.96 -11.16 -2.59
CA VAL A 77 21.10 -11.27 -3.51
C VAL A 77 22.26 -10.38 -3.07
N ILE A 78 21.98 -9.16 -2.62
CA ILE A 78 23.03 -8.23 -2.16
C ILE A 78 23.66 -8.69 -0.85
N GLU A 79 22.86 -9.22 0.09
CA GLU A 79 23.37 -9.81 1.33
C GLU A 79 24.34 -10.96 1.03
N GLN A 80 23.99 -11.85 0.08
CA GLN A 80 24.85 -12.93 -0.36
C GLN A 80 26.15 -12.43 -0.98
N LEU A 81 26.09 -11.46 -1.90
CA LEU A 81 27.28 -10.89 -2.54
C LEU A 81 28.23 -10.25 -1.52
N ILE A 82 27.70 -9.51 -0.55
CA ILE A 82 28.49 -8.87 0.52
C ILE A 82 29.10 -9.90 1.49
N ASP A 83 28.40 -11.01 1.75
CA ASP A 83 28.95 -12.09 2.57
C ASP A 83 30.05 -12.88 1.83
N GLU A 84 30.00 -12.97 0.49
CA GLU A 84 31.04 -13.60 -0.34
C GLU A 84 32.31 -12.75 -0.46
N ASP A 85 32.18 -11.44 -0.72
CA ASP A 85 33.30 -10.50 -0.71
C ASP A 85 32.84 -9.15 -0.14
N ARG A 86 33.63 -8.53 0.74
CA ARG A 86 33.28 -7.23 1.35
C ARG A 86 33.76 -6.04 0.53
N ARG A 87 34.51 -6.28 -0.55
CA ARG A 87 35.15 -5.25 -1.37
C ARG A 87 34.34 -4.84 -2.60
N TRP A 88 33.03 -5.06 -2.59
CA TRP A 88 32.19 -4.60 -3.69
C TRP A 88 32.00 -3.09 -3.68
N THR A 89 32.15 -2.46 -4.84
CA THR A 89 31.72 -1.09 -5.07
C THR A 89 30.21 -1.05 -5.35
N LEU A 90 29.58 0.11 -5.10
CA LEU A 90 28.15 0.30 -5.35
C LEU A 90 27.75 -0.01 -6.81
N LEU A 91 28.61 0.35 -7.77
CA LEU A 91 28.38 0.08 -9.19
C LEU A 91 28.40 -1.41 -9.52
N GLU A 92 29.30 -2.17 -8.90
CA GLU A 92 29.40 -3.61 -9.11
C GLU A 92 28.20 -4.35 -8.50
N LEU A 93 27.74 -3.91 -7.32
CA LEU A 93 26.51 -4.44 -6.71
C LEU A 93 25.28 -4.15 -7.56
N GLU A 94 25.14 -2.94 -8.13
CA GLU A 94 24.03 -2.61 -9.03
C GLU A 94 24.02 -3.50 -10.28
N MET A 95 25.20 -3.80 -10.85
CA MET A 95 25.33 -4.67 -12.01
C MET A 95 25.07 -6.14 -11.66
N ALA A 96 25.62 -6.63 -10.55
CA ALA A 96 25.51 -8.03 -10.11
C ALA A 96 24.10 -8.38 -9.60
N SER A 97 23.41 -7.43 -8.96
CA SER A 97 22.04 -7.63 -8.46
C SER A 97 20.96 -7.49 -9.55
N GLY A 98 21.33 -7.12 -10.79
CA GLY A 98 20.41 -7.01 -11.92
C GLY A 98 19.40 -5.86 -11.80
N ILE A 99 19.70 -4.84 -10.99
CA ILE A 99 18.83 -3.69 -10.80
C ILE A 99 19.04 -2.72 -11.95
N GLU A 100 18.08 -2.67 -12.87
CA GLU A 100 18.14 -1.73 -13.99
C GLU A 100 18.06 -0.27 -13.47
N LYS A 101 19.02 0.59 -13.85
CA LYS A 101 19.10 2.03 -13.50
C LYS A 101 17.80 2.83 -13.74
N ARG A 102 16.87 2.29 -14.55
CA ARG A 102 15.55 2.89 -14.80
C ARG A 102 14.63 2.86 -13.57
N THR A 103 14.93 2.04 -12.57
CA THR A 103 14.07 1.81 -11.42
C THR A 103 14.25 2.91 -10.37
N THR A 104 13.89 4.15 -10.73
CA THR A 104 13.77 5.34 -9.85
C THR A 104 14.93 5.59 -8.88
N ASN A 105 15.55 6.78 -8.94
CA ASN A 105 16.62 7.29 -8.07
C ASN A 105 16.54 6.90 -6.57
N ALA A 106 15.34 6.65 -6.05
CA ALA A 106 15.10 6.11 -4.71
C ALA A 106 15.67 4.69 -4.44
N SER A 107 15.70 3.78 -5.43
CA SER A 107 16.22 2.42 -5.24
C SER A 107 17.74 2.42 -5.07
N SER A 108 18.46 3.20 -5.88
CA SER A 108 19.91 3.43 -5.71
C SER A 108 20.23 4.06 -4.34
N CYS A 109 19.41 5.01 -3.86
CA CYS A 109 19.55 5.56 -2.51
C CYS A 109 19.32 4.51 -1.41
N GLN A 110 18.34 3.61 -1.57
CA GLN A 110 18.08 2.55 -0.60
C GLN A 110 19.23 1.53 -0.56
N LEU A 111 19.79 1.15 -1.70
CA LEU A 111 20.95 0.26 -1.78
C LEU A 111 22.18 0.87 -1.11
N TYR A 112 22.45 2.15 -1.39
CA TYR A 112 23.54 2.88 -0.76
C TYR A 112 23.38 2.92 0.76
N MET A 113 22.18 3.24 1.24
CA MET A 113 21.87 3.24 2.67
C MET A 113 22.03 1.85 3.29
N TYR A 114 21.52 0.78 2.66
CA TYR A 114 21.68 -0.58 3.16
C TYR A 114 23.14 -1.04 3.19
N CYS A 115 23.94 -0.73 2.16
CA CYS A 115 25.36 -1.08 2.13
C CYS A 115 26.14 -0.31 3.23
N VAL A 116 25.90 1.00 3.36
CA VAL A 116 26.53 1.82 4.41
C VAL A 116 26.13 1.32 5.80
N VAL A 117 24.87 0.94 6.00
CA VAL A 117 24.39 0.38 7.28
C VAL A 117 25.04 -0.96 7.61
N ILE A 118 25.12 -1.90 6.66
CA ILE A 118 25.74 -3.22 6.87
C ILE A 118 27.24 -3.07 7.16
N LEU A 119 27.92 -2.18 6.45
CA LEU A 119 29.35 -1.91 6.66
C LEU A 119 29.60 -1.23 8.02
N LEU A 120 28.84 -0.20 8.39
CA LEU A 120 28.98 0.51 9.68
C LEU A 120 28.64 -0.37 10.90
N HIS A 121 27.67 -1.28 10.77
CA HIS A 121 27.31 -2.21 11.84
C HIS A 121 28.37 -3.29 12.07
N ARG A 122 29.14 -3.69 11.05
CA ARG A 122 30.23 -4.68 11.20
C ARG A 122 31.56 -4.07 11.65
N GLU A 123 31.81 -2.78 11.42
CA GLU A 123 33.00 -2.08 11.93
C GLU A 123 32.85 -1.56 13.37
N GLY A 124 31.72 -1.81 14.04
CA GLY A 124 31.50 -1.41 15.44
C GLY A 124 31.16 0.08 15.62
N HIS A 125 30.94 0.82 14.53
CA HIS A 125 30.59 2.24 14.54
C HIS A 125 29.07 2.45 14.73
N PHE A 126 28.49 1.81 15.75
CA PHE A 126 27.06 1.83 16.07
C PHE A 126 26.51 3.25 16.35
N ALA A 127 27.35 4.18 16.79
CA ALA A 127 26.96 5.54 17.17
C ALA A 127 26.61 6.44 15.96
N LEU A 128 27.10 6.14 14.76
CA LEU A 128 26.79 6.91 13.55
C LEU A 128 25.47 6.45 12.88
N TYR A 129 25.02 5.24 13.19
CA TYR A 129 23.83 4.61 12.63
C TYR A 129 22.52 5.28 13.08
N THR A 130 22.43 5.68 14.36
CA THR A 130 21.23 6.31 14.93
C THR A 130 21.01 7.77 14.51
N ALA A 131 22.03 8.44 13.97
CA ALA A 131 21.96 9.83 13.51
C ALA A 131 21.52 9.97 12.04
N VAL A 132 21.61 8.89 11.25
CA VAL A 132 21.29 8.90 9.81
C VAL A 132 19.86 8.40 9.54
N ILE A 133 19.23 7.74 10.51
CA ILE A 133 17.88 7.15 10.39
C ILE A 133 16.78 8.02 11.03
N ASN A 134 17.13 9.02 11.84
CA ASN A 134 16.21 10.06 12.31
C ASN A 134 16.35 11.32 11.45
#